data_AF-A0A535RGZ6-F1
#
_entry.id   AF-A0A535RGZ6-F1
#
_cell.length_a   1.000
_cell.length_b   1.000
_cell.length_c   1.000
_cell.angle_alpha   90.00
_cell.angle_beta   90.00
_cell.angle_gamma   90.00
#
_symmetry.space_group_name_H-M   'P 1'
#
loop_
_entity.id
_entity.type
_entity.pdbx_description
1 polymer ?
#
loop_
_entity_poly.entity_id
_entity_poly.type
_entity_poly.pdbx_seq_one_letter_code
_entity_poly.pdbx_strand_id
1 'polypeptide(L)'
;MDDLLPDPTGGPGGVGRRARSGGVDGPDFDGHLRAVLERIKANEECSDLNGPHLRLREGCAELGWPFKTIVRNTDPQTYDPESAAYVHFGDRTGSRQGVQRTYLQDAADAGAVFVVNCRAERVTVEDGRATGVEATWSGPNGGTARVLVKAPQVVVACGALESPALLLRSGIGGPEVGKHLKLHPGGAINALYADEQQAWWGPPQAAYCDEFADTGDGYGFLIEAPAYGAALGAAIAPWDSGAAHKEQMATAGRSAGLVYFVRDRGGGQVTIDELGNSVQSYALDDPVDEANLHAARAACVRIQHAAGAEEITVGHRGGYLRWKRGEDLDAYLDSVRGVP
;
A
#
# COMPACT_ATOMS: atom_id res chain seq x y z
N MET A 1 14.74 -31.30 -6.73
CA MET A 1 13.32 -31.18 -6.33
C MET A 1 13.20 -29.76 -5.77
N ASP A 2 13.55 -28.78 -6.63
CA ASP A 2 14.14 -27.48 -6.23
C ASP A 2 13.59 -26.29 -7.06
N ASP A 3 12.47 -26.44 -7.77
CA ASP A 3 11.96 -25.42 -8.71
C ASP A 3 10.54 -24.91 -8.36
N LEU A 4 10.22 -24.68 -7.08
CA LEU A 4 8.87 -24.27 -6.66
C LEU A 4 8.75 -22.88 -6.02
N LEU A 5 9.74 -22.00 -6.19
CA LEU A 5 9.53 -20.57 -5.90
C LEU A 5 9.57 -19.81 -7.23
N PRO A 6 8.46 -19.18 -7.65
CA PRO A 6 8.46 -18.32 -8.83
C PRO A 6 9.43 -17.17 -8.61
N ASP A 7 10.13 -16.79 -9.67
CA ASP A 7 10.98 -15.62 -9.70
C ASP A 7 10.14 -14.38 -9.30
N PRO A 8 10.38 -13.76 -8.12
CA PRO A 8 9.63 -12.59 -7.69
C PRO A 8 9.91 -11.37 -8.59
N THR A 9 10.83 -11.50 -9.57
CA THR A 9 11.26 -10.44 -10.48
C THR A 9 10.72 -10.58 -11.90
N GLY A 10 9.63 -11.31 -12.13
CA GLY A 10 8.99 -11.56 -13.45
C GLY A 10 8.48 -10.33 -14.25
N GLY A 11 9.24 -9.24 -14.29
CA GLY A 11 9.18 -8.17 -15.29
C GLY A 11 10.34 -8.31 -16.28
N PRO A 12 10.17 -7.86 -17.54
CA PRO A 12 11.15 -8.05 -18.59
C PRO A 12 12.45 -7.31 -18.27
N GLY A 13 13.57 -7.99 -18.44
CA GLY A 13 14.90 -7.41 -18.35
C GLY A 13 15.08 -6.24 -19.32
N GLY A 14 15.36 -5.07 -18.76
CA GLY A 14 15.66 -3.85 -19.50
C GLY A 14 16.20 -2.78 -18.55
N VAL A 15 17.50 -2.82 -18.25
CA VAL A 15 18.14 -1.88 -17.33
C VAL A 15 18.23 -0.49 -17.98
N GLY A 16 17.21 0.35 -17.75
CA GLY A 16 17.33 1.80 -17.78
C GLY A 16 18.31 2.25 -16.68
N ARG A 17 19.21 3.18 -16.99
CA ARG A 17 20.32 3.62 -16.12
C ARG A 17 19.80 4.14 -14.77
N ARG A 18 19.78 3.28 -13.75
CA ARG A 18 19.48 3.62 -12.37
C ARG A 18 20.56 4.52 -11.78
N ALA A 19 20.17 5.50 -10.97
CA ALA A 19 21.04 6.03 -9.93
C ALA A 19 21.32 4.88 -8.94
N ARG A 20 22.45 4.19 -9.13
CA ARG A 20 22.85 3.04 -8.32
C ARG A 20 23.14 3.50 -6.90
N SER A 21 22.19 3.36 -5.98
CA SER A 21 22.51 3.21 -4.57
C SER A 21 23.11 1.81 -4.42
N GLY A 22 24.43 1.70 -4.35
CA GLY A 22 25.10 0.41 -4.25
C GLY A 22 24.51 -0.45 -3.11
N GLY A 23 24.15 -1.69 -3.43
CA GLY A 23 23.76 -2.72 -2.44
C GLY A 23 22.25 -2.98 -2.26
N VAL A 24 21.36 -2.24 -2.92
CA VAL A 24 19.89 -2.43 -2.79
C VAL A 24 19.19 -2.76 -4.11
N ASP A 25 19.95 -3.00 -5.17
CA ASP A 25 19.42 -3.33 -6.50
C ASP A 25 20.29 -4.36 -7.26
N GLY A 26 21.10 -5.13 -6.52
CA GLY A 26 21.97 -6.19 -7.07
C GLY A 26 21.64 -7.58 -6.51
N PRO A 27 22.30 -8.65 -7.02
CA PRO A 27 22.00 -10.04 -6.66
C PRO A 27 22.08 -10.34 -5.15
N ASP A 28 22.92 -9.62 -4.41
CA ASP A 28 23.02 -9.76 -2.96
C ASP A 28 21.71 -9.35 -2.25
N PHE A 29 20.99 -8.37 -2.82
CA PHE A 29 19.69 -7.94 -2.31
C PHE A 29 18.61 -9.01 -2.54
N ASP A 30 18.68 -9.76 -3.65
CA ASP A 30 17.76 -10.87 -3.91
C ASP A 30 17.89 -11.98 -2.87
N GLY A 31 19.11 -12.19 -2.36
CA GLY A 31 19.37 -13.08 -1.22
C GLY A 31 18.62 -12.65 0.03
N HIS A 32 18.62 -11.35 0.34
CA HIS A 32 17.86 -10.79 1.46
C HIS A 32 16.35 -10.88 1.24
N LEU A 33 15.86 -10.58 0.04
CA LEU A 33 14.44 -10.71 -0.29
C LEU A 33 13.96 -12.15 -0.10
N ARG A 34 14.73 -13.13 -0.60
CA ARG A 34 14.41 -14.55 -0.42
C ARG A 34 14.36 -14.93 1.05
N ALA A 35 15.36 -14.53 1.84
CA ALA A 35 15.39 -14.83 3.28
C ALA A 35 14.17 -14.24 4.02
N VAL A 36 13.71 -13.05 3.64
CA VAL A 36 12.51 -12.43 4.21
C VAL A 36 11.25 -13.18 3.79
N LEU A 37 11.07 -13.44 2.49
CA LEU A 37 9.92 -14.16 1.95
C LEU A 37 9.79 -15.56 2.57
N GLU A 38 10.90 -16.27 2.71
CA GLU A 38 10.94 -17.57 3.39
C GLU A 38 10.56 -17.45 4.87
N ARG A 39 11.13 -16.47 5.60
CA ARG A 39 10.85 -16.31 7.03
C ARG A 39 9.40 -15.95 7.32
N ILE A 40 8.78 -15.14 6.45
CA ILE A 40 7.35 -14.79 6.54
C ILE A 40 6.45 -15.82 5.85
N LYS A 41 7.01 -16.93 5.35
CA LYS A 41 6.29 -18.02 4.68
C LYS A 41 5.41 -17.51 3.54
N ALA A 42 5.93 -16.56 2.76
CA ALA A 42 5.24 -15.98 1.64
C ALA A 42 4.94 -17.07 0.59
N ASN A 43 3.70 -17.14 0.12
CA ASN A 43 3.24 -18.14 -0.84
C ASN A 43 2.08 -17.58 -1.68
N GLU A 44 1.73 -18.26 -2.77
CA GLU A 44 0.58 -17.88 -3.61
C GLU A 44 -0.72 -18.57 -3.20
N GLU A 45 -0.68 -19.43 -2.18
CA GLU A 45 -1.87 -20.05 -1.61
C GLU A 45 -2.66 -18.99 -0.84
N CYS A 46 -3.97 -19.22 -0.62
CA CYS A 46 -4.87 -18.27 0.05
C CYS A 46 -5.13 -16.97 -0.74
N SER A 47 -5.02 -16.99 -2.07
CA SER A 47 -5.30 -15.85 -2.95
C SER A 47 -6.63 -16.01 -3.68
N ASP A 48 -7.69 -16.29 -2.94
CA ASP A 48 -9.05 -16.40 -3.46
C ASP A 48 -9.51 -15.11 -4.15
N LEU A 49 -10.18 -15.26 -5.29
CA LEU A 49 -10.62 -14.14 -6.11
C LEU A 49 -12.11 -13.87 -5.86
N ASN A 50 -12.42 -12.76 -5.20
CA ASN A 50 -13.78 -12.22 -5.13
C ASN A 50 -14.17 -11.50 -6.44
N GLY A 51 -15.40 -10.98 -6.54
CA GLY A 51 -15.91 -10.30 -7.73
C GLY A 51 -14.96 -9.24 -8.30
N PRO A 52 -14.50 -8.24 -7.52
CA PRO A 52 -13.50 -7.26 -7.99
C PRO A 52 -12.27 -7.88 -8.65
N HIS A 53 -11.68 -8.93 -8.06
CA HIS A 53 -10.53 -9.61 -8.65
C HIS A 53 -10.89 -10.33 -9.96
N LEU A 54 -12.07 -10.95 -10.02
CA LEU A 54 -12.56 -11.59 -11.24
C LEU A 54 -12.79 -10.56 -12.35
N ARG A 55 -13.33 -9.37 -12.02
CA ARG A 55 -13.48 -8.27 -12.99
C ARG A 55 -12.13 -7.75 -13.49
N LEU A 56 -11.14 -7.60 -12.60
CA LEU A 56 -9.77 -7.27 -13.01
C LEU A 56 -9.22 -8.31 -14.00
N ARG A 57 -9.37 -9.60 -13.69
CA ARG A 57 -8.91 -10.71 -14.55
C ARG A 57 -9.57 -10.69 -15.92
N GLU A 58 -10.90 -10.53 -15.95
CA GLU A 58 -11.68 -10.52 -17.19
C GLU A 58 -11.36 -9.31 -18.06
N GLY A 59 -11.30 -8.11 -17.46
CA GLY A 59 -10.95 -6.89 -18.19
C GLY A 59 -9.51 -6.92 -18.72
N CYS A 60 -8.55 -7.42 -17.93
CA CYS A 60 -7.18 -7.62 -18.40
C CYS A 60 -7.13 -8.62 -19.56
N ALA A 61 -7.83 -9.75 -19.47
CA ALA A 61 -7.85 -10.76 -20.52
C ALA A 61 -8.39 -10.21 -21.86
N GLU A 62 -9.48 -9.44 -21.82
CA GLU A 62 -10.06 -8.80 -23.02
C GLU A 62 -9.12 -7.75 -23.63
N LEU A 63 -8.37 -7.02 -22.80
CA LEU A 63 -7.42 -5.99 -23.24
C LEU A 63 -6.05 -6.55 -23.63
N GLY A 64 -5.81 -7.85 -23.40
CA GLY A 64 -4.50 -8.47 -23.59
C GLY A 64 -3.44 -8.02 -22.57
N TRP A 65 -3.86 -7.56 -21.39
CA TRP A 65 -2.98 -7.13 -20.30
C TRP A 65 -2.69 -8.26 -19.31
N PRO A 66 -1.52 -8.28 -18.65
CA PRO A 66 -1.18 -9.26 -17.64
C PRO A 66 -2.12 -9.19 -16.43
N PHE A 67 -2.39 -10.36 -15.87
CA PHE A 67 -3.02 -10.55 -14.58
C PHE A 67 -2.13 -11.49 -13.76
N LYS A 68 -1.75 -11.07 -12.55
CA LYS A 68 -0.83 -11.81 -11.70
C LYS A 68 -1.43 -11.97 -10.31
N THR A 69 -1.24 -13.16 -9.73
CA THR A 69 -1.58 -13.45 -8.34
C THR A 69 -0.53 -12.87 -7.42
N ILE A 70 -0.95 -12.37 -6.27
CA ILE A 70 -0.07 -11.82 -5.24
C ILE A 70 0.46 -12.93 -4.35
N VAL A 71 1.76 -12.86 -4.05
CA VAL A 71 2.38 -13.67 -3.00
C VAL A 71 2.07 -13.06 -1.63
N ARG A 72 1.49 -13.84 -0.73
CA ARG A 72 0.98 -13.40 0.58
C ARG A 72 1.68 -14.14 1.71
N ASN A 73 1.92 -13.45 2.82
CA ASN A 73 2.45 -14.05 4.05
C ASN A 73 1.32 -14.65 4.91
N THR A 74 0.60 -15.63 4.35
CA THR A 74 -0.59 -16.23 4.97
C THR A 74 -0.39 -17.73 5.12
N ASP A 75 -0.69 -18.27 6.30
CA ASP A 75 -0.60 -19.69 6.62
C ASP A 75 -1.85 -20.45 6.12
N PRO A 76 -1.71 -21.35 5.13
CA PRO A 76 -2.84 -22.08 4.55
C PRO A 76 -3.58 -22.98 5.53
N GLN A 77 -2.94 -23.41 6.62
CA GLN A 77 -3.56 -24.32 7.59
C GLN A 77 -4.59 -23.63 8.48
N THR A 78 -4.47 -22.32 8.64
CA THR A 78 -5.36 -21.51 9.49
C THR A 78 -6.14 -20.48 8.71
N TYR A 79 -5.83 -20.31 7.42
CA TYR A 79 -6.55 -19.40 6.53
C TYR A 79 -8.03 -19.78 6.39
N ASP A 80 -8.88 -18.76 6.39
CA ASP A 80 -10.30 -18.87 6.13
C ASP A 80 -10.76 -17.67 5.29
N PRO A 81 -11.27 -17.87 4.06
CA PRO A 81 -11.66 -16.78 3.17
C PRO A 81 -12.84 -15.96 3.69
N GLU A 82 -13.71 -16.52 4.54
CA GLU A 82 -14.86 -15.81 5.11
C GLU A 82 -14.42 -14.71 6.09
N SER A 83 -13.36 -14.97 6.86
CA SER A 83 -12.79 -14.00 7.79
C SER A 83 -11.68 -13.16 7.19
N ALA A 84 -11.11 -13.56 6.04
CA ALA A 84 -9.95 -12.94 5.42
C ALA A 84 -10.17 -11.46 5.05
N ALA A 85 -11.39 -11.06 4.71
CA ALA A 85 -11.66 -9.67 4.34
C ALA A 85 -11.50 -8.70 5.52
N TYR A 86 -11.56 -9.20 6.75
CA TYR A 86 -11.47 -8.40 7.97
C TYR A 86 -10.06 -8.29 8.54
N VAL A 87 -9.05 -8.95 7.94
CA VAL A 87 -7.69 -8.98 8.53
C VAL A 87 -7.04 -7.61 8.66
N HIS A 88 -7.51 -6.60 7.91
CA HIS A 88 -7.06 -5.22 8.05
C HIS A 88 -7.44 -4.58 9.40
N PHE A 89 -8.44 -5.12 10.10
CA PHE A 89 -8.80 -4.77 11.48
C PHE A 89 -8.14 -5.68 12.52
N GLY A 90 -7.39 -6.69 12.09
CA GLY A 90 -6.85 -7.74 12.93
C GLY A 90 -7.26 -9.11 12.41
N ASP A 91 -6.29 -10.02 12.37
CA ASP A 91 -6.52 -11.38 11.89
C ASP A 91 -6.90 -12.30 13.05
N ARG A 92 -8.17 -12.73 13.07
CA ARG A 92 -8.72 -13.64 14.09
C ARG A 92 -8.26 -15.07 13.91
N THR A 93 -7.92 -15.48 12.69
CA THR A 93 -7.50 -16.85 12.38
C THR A 93 -6.07 -17.11 12.82
N GLY A 94 -5.26 -16.04 12.87
CA GLY A 94 -3.82 -16.12 13.10
C GLY A 94 -3.03 -16.59 11.87
N SER A 95 -3.66 -16.66 10.69
CA SER A 95 -2.98 -17.04 9.45
C SER A 95 -1.93 -16.04 8.99
N ARG A 96 -2.04 -14.75 9.36
CA ARG A 96 -1.07 -13.72 8.98
C ARG A 96 0.28 -13.96 9.65
N GLN A 97 1.27 -14.32 8.84
CA GLN A 97 2.67 -14.50 9.21
C GLN A 97 3.41 -13.15 9.26
N GLY A 98 2.86 -12.22 10.05
CA GLY A 98 3.43 -10.89 10.27
C GLY A 98 4.62 -10.90 11.22
N VAL A 99 5.31 -9.77 11.31
CA VAL A 99 6.53 -9.56 12.10
C VAL A 99 6.38 -9.96 13.58
N GLN A 100 5.18 -9.83 14.15
CA GLN A 100 4.85 -10.25 15.51
C GLN A 100 4.97 -11.76 15.76
N ARG A 101 4.68 -12.59 14.74
CA ARG A 101 4.78 -14.06 14.81
C ARG A 101 6.09 -14.60 14.25
N THR A 102 6.82 -13.73 13.55
CA THR A 102 8.08 -14.10 12.90
C THR A 102 9.25 -13.49 13.69
N TYR A 103 9.81 -12.39 13.22
CA TYR A 103 11.03 -11.80 13.75
C TYR A 103 10.94 -11.35 15.22
N LEU A 104 9.80 -10.79 15.66
CA LEU A 104 9.66 -10.38 17.06
C LEU A 104 9.52 -11.57 18.00
N GLN A 105 8.92 -12.67 17.53
CA GLN A 105 8.87 -13.90 18.30
C GLN A 105 10.28 -14.49 18.45
N ASP A 106 11.06 -14.57 17.37
CA ASP A 106 12.45 -15.04 17.42
C ASP A 106 13.28 -14.18 18.38
N ALA A 107 13.11 -12.86 18.32
CA ALA A 107 13.79 -11.94 19.23
C ALA A 107 13.37 -12.17 20.69
N ALA A 108 12.08 -12.36 20.97
CA ALA A 108 11.58 -12.67 22.30
C ALA A 108 12.17 -13.97 22.85
N ASP A 109 12.18 -15.03 22.04
CA ASP A 109 12.73 -16.35 22.39
C ASP A 109 14.25 -16.28 22.63
N ALA A 110 14.94 -15.38 21.92
CA ALA A 110 16.36 -15.06 22.14
C ALA A 110 16.62 -14.11 23.33
N GLY A 111 15.57 -13.68 24.06
CA GLY A 111 15.70 -12.86 25.27
C GLY A 111 15.66 -11.35 25.05
N ALA A 112 15.17 -10.87 23.90
CA ALA A 112 14.95 -9.45 23.67
C ALA A 112 13.89 -8.89 24.64
N VAL A 113 14.11 -7.65 25.09
CA VAL A 113 13.19 -6.94 26.00
C VAL A 113 12.40 -5.91 25.21
N PHE A 114 11.07 -5.98 25.29
CA PHE A 114 10.16 -5.03 24.66
C PHE A 114 9.60 -4.07 25.71
N VAL A 115 9.80 -2.77 25.50
CA VAL A 115 9.17 -1.72 26.30
C VAL A 115 8.06 -1.08 25.48
N VAL A 116 6.83 -1.53 25.71
CA VAL A 116 5.64 -1.03 25.00
C VAL A 116 5.13 0.28 25.61
N ASN A 117 4.31 1.01 24.86
CA ASN A 117 3.83 2.36 25.22
C ASN A 117 4.98 3.30 25.57
N CYS A 118 6.11 3.18 24.87
CA CYS A 118 7.32 3.96 25.13
C CYS A 118 7.75 4.67 23.85
N ARG A 119 7.55 5.99 23.81
CA ARG A 119 7.94 6.82 22.67
C ARG A 119 9.40 7.20 22.80
N ALA A 120 10.23 6.83 21.83
CA ALA A 120 11.60 7.34 21.73
C ALA A 120 11.58 8.83 21.41
N GLU A 121 12.15 9.64 22.30
CA GLU A 121 12.17 11.10 22.17
C GLU A 121 13.43 11.58 21.46
N ARG A 122 14.58 11.02 21.84
CA ARG A 122 15.89 11.44 21.35
C ARG A 122 16.92 10.31 21.44
N VAL A 123 17.80 10.22 20.47
CA VAL A 123 19.05 9.44 20.54
C VAL A 123 20.11 10.28 21.25
N THR A 124 20.73 9.74 22.31
CA THR A 124 21.81 10.43 23.01
C THR A 124 23.13 10.21 22.27
N VAL A 125 23.96 11.26 22.17
CA VAL A 125 25.22 11.25 21.42
C VAL A 125 26.32 11.90 22.24
N GLU A 126 27.48 11.25 22.32
CA GLU A 126 28.71 11.78 22.93
C GLU A 126 29.85 11.60 21.94
N ASP A 127 30.66 12.64 21.70
CA ASP A 127 31.79 12.63 20.75
C ASP A 127 31.47 12.05 19.37
N GLY A 128 30.26 12.38 18.87
CA GLY A 128 29.77 11.90 17.57
C GLY A 128 29.32 10.43 17.54
N ARG A 129 29.24 9.75 18.69
CA ARG A 129 28.78 8.36 18.81
C ARG A 129 27.48 8.27 19.59
N ALA A 130 26.54 7.46 19.12
CA ALA A 130 25.33 7.15 19.88
C ALA A 130 25.70 6.46 21.20
N THR A 131 25.06 6.89 22.29
CA THR A 131 25.26 6.34 23.65
C THR A 131 23.98 5.74 24.24
N GLY A 132 22.85 5.91 23.57
CA GLY A 132 21.56 5.46 24.08
C GLY A 132 20.37 6.17 23.48
N VAL A 133 19.22 5.99 24.14
CA VAL A 133 17.94 6.58 23.79
C VAL A 133 17.27 7.11 25.05
N GLU A 134 16.76 8.33 24.97
CA GLU A 134 15.79 8.87 25.92
C GLU A 134 14.38 8.64 25.38
N ALA A 135 13.50 8.14 26.22
CA ALA A 135 12.13 7.83 25.85
C ALA A 135 11.14 8.20 26.96
N THR A 136 9.88 8.36 26.58
CA THR A 136 8.76 8.59 27.49
C THR A 136 7.88 7.35 27.48
N TRP A 137 7.76 6.68 28.61
CA TRP A 137 6.77 5.63 28.82
C TRP A 137 5.44 6.22 29.29
N SER A 138 4.35 5.68 28.76
CA SER A 138 2.97 6.03 29.11
C SER A 138 2.27 4.82 29.74
N GLY A 139 1.83 5.00 30.97
CA GLY A 139 1.08 4.00 31.72
C GLY A 139 -0.41 3.99 31.40
N PRO A 140 -1.12 2.91 31.74
CA PRO A 140 -2.54 2.73 31.41
C PRO A 140 -3.47 3.77 32.05
N ASN A 141 -3.05 4.42 33.14
CA ASN A 141 -3.83 5.45 33.84
C ASN A 141 -3.39 6.89 33.47
N GLY A 142 -2.67 7.06 32.35
CA GLY A 142 -2.19 8.37 31.87
C GLY A 142 -0.93 8.90 32.57
N GLY A 143 -0.37 8.17 33.54
CA GLY A 143 0.93 8.50 34.14
C GLY A 143 2.08 8.33 33.15
N THR A 144 3.11 9.15 33.25
CA THR A 144 4.30 9.06 32.40
C THR A 144 5.57 8.85 33.20
N ALA A 145 6.57 8.19 32.59
CA ALA A 145 7.89 8.01 33.17
C ALA A 145 8.98 8.23 32.12
N ARG A 146 10.07 8.88 32.51
CA ARG A 146 11.27 8.97 31.67
C ARG A 146 12.01 7.64 31.70
N VAL A 147 12.37 7.15 30.52
CA VAL A 147 13.16 5.93 30.32
C VAL A 147 14.49 6.33 29.69
N LEU A 148 15.59 5.81 30.25
CA LEU A 148 16.93 6.00 29.71
C LEU A 148 17.54 4.62 29.42
N VAL A 149 17.78 4.35 28.14
CA VAL A 149 18.44 3.12 27.70
C VAL A 149 19.85 3.48 27.25
N LYS A 150 20.87 2.92 27.91
CA LYS A 150 22.27 3.07 27.49
C LYS A 150 22.64 1.95 26.53
N ALA A 151 23.10 2.30 25.34
CA ALA A 151 23.48 1.33 24.32
C ALA A 151 24.56 1.92 23.40
N PRO A 152 25.62 1.16 23.06
CA PRO A 152 26.68 1.62 22.16
C PRO A 152 26.24 1.65 20.69
N GLN A 153 25.10 1.03 20.38
CA GLN A 153 24.52 0.95 19.05
C GLN A 153 23.02 1.20 19.16
N VAL A 154 22.49 2.05 18.28
CA VAL A 154 21.08 2.38 18.20
C VAL A 154 20.63 2.19 16.75
N VAL A 155 19.58 1.41 16.56
CA VAL A 155 18.93 1.22 15.26
C VAL A 155 17.61 1.99 15.28
N VAL A 156 17.44 2.94 14.36
CA VAL A 156 16.20 3.71 14.21
C VAL A 156 15.32 3.00 13.18
N ALA A 157 14.18 2.46 13.65
CA ALA A 157 13.23 1.70 12.84
C ALA A 157 11.78 2.16 13.10
N CYS A 158 11.58 3.49 13.15
CA CYS A 158 10.28 4.10 13.48
C CYS A 158 9.39 4.32 12.23
N GLY A 159 9.74 3.74 11.07
CA GLY A 159 9.02 3.94 9.80
C GLY A 159 9.38 5.25 9.08
N ALA A 160 8.84 5.45 7.89
CA ALA A 160 9.21 6.53 6.97
C ALA A 160 8.90 7.94 7.51
N LEU A 161 7.94 8.07 8.43
CA LEU A 161 7.52 9.35 8.99
C LEU A 161 8.17 9.67 10.34
N GLU A 162 8.32 8.69 11.23
CA GLU A 162 8.85 8.94 12.57
C GLU A 162 10.36 8.70 12.68
N SER A 163 10.98 7.91 11.80
CA SER A 163 12.44 7.77 11.77
C SER A 163 13.13 9.12 11.47
N PRO A 164 12.78 9.84 10.39
CA PRO A 164 13.35 11.16 10.17
C PRO A 164 12.98 12.15 11.28
N ALA A 165 11.75 12.09 11.84
CA ALA A 165 11.37 12.96 12.94
C ALA A 165 12.23 12.73 14.20
N LEU A 166 12.50 11.48 14.58
CA LEU A 166 13.40 11.15 15.70
C LEU A 166 14.83 11.62 15.42
N LEU A 167 15.33 11.44 14.20
CA LEU A 167 16.66 11.90 13.80
C LEU A 167 16.77 13.43 13.84
N LEU A 168 15.75 14.15 13.36
CA LEU A 168 15.65 15.62 13.44
C LEU A 168 15.62 16.10 14.90
N ARG A 169 14.77 15.50 15.76
CA ARG A 169 14.74 15.79 17.21
C ARG A 169 16.10 15.53 17.87
N SER A 170 16.88 14.60 17.33
CA SER A 170 18.20 14.22 17.86
C SER A 170 19.36 15.00 17.23
N GLY A 171 19.12 15.81 16.20
CA GLY A 171 20.18 16.51 15.46
C GLY A 171 21.11 15.59 14.66
N ILE A 172 20.63 14.44 14.21
CA ILE A 172 21.41 13.41 13.50
C ILE A 172 21.05 13.39 12.01
N GLY A 173 22.05 13.16 11.15
CA GLY A 173 21.88 12.82 9.72
C GLY A 173 22.02 13.98 8.73
N GLY A 174 22.18 15.22 9.20
CA GLY A 174 22.51 16.37 8.35
C GLY A 174 21.35 16.87 7.48
N PRO A 175 21.63 17.57 6.36
CA PRO A 175 20.62 18.31 5.61
C PRO A 175 19.64 17.41 4.83
N GLU A 176 19.93 16.12 4.67
CA GLU A 176 19.08 15.20 3.89
C GLU A 176 18.01 14.51 4.74
N VAL A 177 18.08 14.60 6.08
CA VAL A 177 17.06 13.98 6.93
C VAL A 177 15.71 14.62 6.68
N GLY A 178 14.72 13.74 6.47
CA GLY A 178 13.34 14.13 6.23
C GLY A 178 13.06 14.52 4.79
N LYS A 179 14.04 14.62 3.89
CA LYS A 179 13.76 14.85 2.47
C LYS A 179 13.38 13.55 1.75
N HIS A 180 12.89 13.69 0.52
CA HIS A 180 12.65 12.59 -0.43
C HIS A 180 11.59 11.59 0.05
N LEU A 181 10.58 12.05 0.79
CA LEU A 181 9.46 11.20 1.22
C LEU A 181 8.69 10.69 -0.01
N LYS A 182 8.39 9.39 -0.04
CA LYS A 182 7.60 8.72 -1.08
C LYS A 182 6.31 8.17 -0.48
N LEU A 183 5.18 8.34 -1.15
CA LEU A 183 3.85 8.01 -0.60
C LEU A 183 2.98 7.13 -1.49
N HIS A 184 3.45 6.70 -2.67
CA HIS A 184 2.66 5.95 -3.66
C HIS A 184 1.31 6.63 -3.99
N PRO A 185 1.31 7.78 -4.70
CA PRO A 185 0.09 8.45 -5.12
C PRO A 185 -0.86 7.50 -5.84
N GLY A 186 -2.13 7.52 -5.49
CA GLY A 186 -3.08 6.55 -6.01
C GLY A 186 -4.52 6.98 -5.86
N GLY A 187 -5.43 6.11 -6.29
CA GLY A 187 -6.86 6.35 -6.20
C GLY A 187 -7.66 5.08 -6.45
N ALA A 188 -8.98 5.23 -6.41
CA ALA A 188 -9.93 4.14 -6.64
C ALA A 188 -10.94 4.51 -7.73
N ILE A 189 -11.29 3.54 -8.55
CA ILE A 189 -12.34 3.61 -9.57
C ILE A 189 -13.40 2.57 -9.22
N ASN A 190 -14.62 3.02 -8.97
CA ASN A 190 -15.74 2.14 -8.65
C ASN A 190 -16.56 1.84 -9.90
N ALA A 191 -16.98 0.59 -10.07
CA ALA A 191 -17.92 0.20 -11.10
C ALA A 191 -19.07 -0.62 -10.53
N LEU A 192 -20.24 -0.54 -11.15
CA LEU A 192 -21.41 -1.35 -10.86
C LEU A 192 -21.60 -2.43 -11.93
N TYR A 193 -22.02 -3.60 -11.50
CA TYR A 193 -22.26 -4.77 -12.34
C TYR A 193 -23.69 -5.28 -12.17
N ALA A 194 -24.13 -6.14 -13.09
CA ALA A 194 -25.43 -6.81 -13.00
C ALA A 194 -25.49 -7.77 -11.80
N ASP A 195 -24.42 -8.54 -11.60
CA ASP A 195 -24.31 -9.59 -10.60
C ASP A 195 -23.63 -9.12 -9.31
N GLU A 196 -23.87 -9.84 -8.21
CA GLU A 196 -23.17 -9.61 -6.95
C GLU A 196 -21.66 -9.83 -7.08
N GLN A 197 -20.88 -8.95 -6.45
CA GLN A 197 -19.43 -8.93 -6.52
C GLN A 197 -18.78 -9.38 -5.21
N GLN A 198 -19.50 -9.29 -4.08
CA GLN A 198 -19.00 -9.68 -2.75
C GLN A 198 -17.61 -9.09 -2.45
N ALA A 199 -17.44 -7.78 -2.64
CA ALA A 199 -16.17 -7.12 -2.39
C ALA A 199 -15.66 -7.28 -0.94
N TRP A 200 -16.51 -7.68 0.00
CA TRP A 200 -16.18 -7.95 1.41
C TRP A 200 -15.80 -9.41 1.69
N TRP A 201 -15.62 -10.26 0.67
CA TRP A 201 -15.22 -11.65 0.83
C TRP A 201 -13.81 -11.88 0.28
N GLY A 202 -13.10 -12.86 0.84
CA GLY A 202 -11.76 -13.23 0.41
C GLY A 202 -10.66 -12.33 1.00
N PRO A 203 -9.40 -12.52 0.58
CA PRO A 203 -8.26 -11.77 1.11
C PRO A 203 -8.34 -10.28 0.73
N PRO A 204 -7.70 -9.37 1.51
CA PRO A 204 -7.70 -7.93 1.22
C PRO A 204 -7.22 -7.57 -0.18
N GLN A 205 -6.31 -8.39 -0.73
CA GLN A 205 -5.73 -8.25 -2.04
C GLN A 205 -5.19 -9.62 -2.46
N ALA A 206 -5.53 -10.06 -3.67
CA ALA A 206 -5.12 -11.36 -4.23
C ALA A 206 -4.46 -11.23 -5.60
N ALA A 207 -4.68 -10.14 -6.32
CA ALA A 207 -4.17 -10.00 -7.69
C ALA A 207 -3.93 -8.56 -8.11
N TYR A 208 -3.11 -8.39 -9.15
CA TYR A 208 -2.72 -7.12 -9.73
C TYR A 208 -2.46 -7.23 -11.24
N CYS A 209 -2.39 -6.07 -11.89
CA CYS A 209 -1.97 -5.87 -13.27
C CYS A 209 -0.78 -4.89 -13.27
N ASP A 210 0.30 -5.27 -13.95
CA ASP A 210 1.56 -4.54 -14.03
C ASP A 210 1.98 -4.16 -15.45
N GLU A 211 1.04 -4.14 -16.40
CA GLU A 211 1.25 -3.69 -17.79
C GLU A 211 1.99 -2.34 -17.86
N PHE A 212 1.67 -1.45 -16.93
CA PHE A 212 2.16 -0.07 -16.91
C PHE A 212 3.17 0.18 -15.80
N ALA A 213 3.82 -0.86 -15.26
CA ALA A 213 4.82 -0.72 -14.20
C ALA A 213 6.03 0.13 -14.64
N ASP A 214 6.29 0.22 -15.94
CA ASP A 214 7.28 1.10 -16.55
C ASP A 214 6.70 1.75 -17.81
N THR A 215 6.24 3.00 -17.69
CA THR A 215 5.81 3.85 -18.80
C THR A 215 6.96 4.69 -19.37
N GLY A 216 8.16 4.53 -18.81
CA GLY A 216 9.39 5.26 -19.15
C GLY A 216 10.28 5.46 -17.91
N ASP A 217 11.60 5.30 -18.11
CA ASP A 217 12.64 5.54 -17.10
C ASP A 217 12.48 4.76 -15.77
N GLY A 218 11.73 3.65 -15.76
CA GLY A 218 11.52 2.80 -14.58
C GLY A 218 10.39 3.28 -13.65
N TYR A 219 9.55 4.21 -14.11
CA TYR A 219 8.39 4.76 -13.40
C TYR A 219 7.11 4.41 -14.13
N GLY A 220 6.01 4.27 -13.39
CA GLY A 220 4.76 3.77 -13.92
C GLY A 220 3.74 3.59 -12.82
N PHE A 221 2.80 2.68 -13.02
CA PHE A 221 1.75 2.37 -12.05
C PHE A 221 1.32 0.91 -12.09
N LEU A 222 0.76 0.47 -10.97
CA LEU A 222 0.11 -0.83 -10.82
C LEU A 222 -1.39 -0.64 -10.64
N ILE A 223 -2.16 -1.63 -11.08
CA ILE A 223 -3.61 -1.69 -10.86
C ILE A 223 -3.90 -2.94 -10.03
N GLU A 224 -4.74 -2.78 -9.01
CA GLU A 224 -5.09 -3.86 -8.08
C GLU A 224 -6.59 -3.84 -7.82
N ALA A 225 -7.11 -4.95 -7.31
CA ALA A 225 -8.49 -5.04 -6.85
C ALA A 225 -8.49 -5.25 -5.33
N PRO A 226 -9.01 -4.30 -4.53
CA PRO A 226 -9.10 -4.51 -3.09
C PRO A 226 -10.37 -5.29 -2.72
N ALA A 227 -10.29 -6.06 -1.64
CA ALA A 227 -11.47 -6.39 -0.86
C ALA A 227 -11.79 -5.23 0.11
N TYR A 228 -13.05 -4.86 0.23
CA TYR A 228 -13.52 -3.80 1.11
C TYR A 228 -14.92 -4.09 1.67
N GLY A 229 -15.08 -3.82 2.95
CA GLY A 229 -16.37 -3.90 3.63
C GLY A 229 -17.26 -2.69 3.37
N ALA A 230 -18.54 -2.81 3.76
CA ALA A 230 -19.53 -1.75 3.61
C ALA A 230 -19.12 -0.42 4.26
N ALA A 231 -18.40 -0.45 5.38
CA ALA A 231 -17.95 0.76 6.07
C ALA A 231 -16.93 1.57 5.24
N LEU A 232 -15.93 0.90 4.67
CA LEU A 232 -14.96 1.56 3.79
C LEU A 232 -15.64 2.02 2.49
N GLY A 233 -16.47 1.16 1.89
CA GLY A 233 -17.26 1.52 0.71
C GLY A 233 -18.13 2.76 0.92
N ALA A 234 -18.79 2.88 2.08
CA ALA A 234 -19.56 4.06 2.43
C ALA A 234 -18.69 5.31 2.65
N ALA A 235 -17.53 5.17 3.29
CA ALA A 235 -16.63 6.29 3.56
C ALA A 235 -16.03 6.91 2.28
N ILE A 236 -15.83 6.11 1.24
CA ILE A 236 -15.24 6.55 -0.05
C ILE A 236 -16.29 6.83 -1.13
N ALA A 237 -17.56 6.48 -0.90
CA ALA A 237 -18.63 6.74 -1.85
C ALA A 237 -18.80 8.25 -2.08
N PRO A 238 -18.94 8.70 -3.33
CA PRO A 238 -19.19 10.12 -3.61
C PRO A 238 -20.45 10.60 -2.90
N TRP A 239 -20.33 11.70 -2.16
CA TRP A 239 -21.44 12.28 -1.43
C TRP A 239 -22.16 13.34 -2.25
N ASP A 240 -23.49 13.22 -2.31
CA ASP A 240 -24.38 14.23 -2.90
C ASP A 240 -25.49 14.57 -1.90
N SER A 241 -26.26 13.56 -1.50
CA SER A 241 -27.27 13.66 -0.44
C SER A 241 -27.39 12.34 0.34
N GLY A 242 -28.04 12.38 1.49
CA GLY A 242 -28.31 11.17 2.27
C GLY A 242 -29.22 10.16 1.56
N ALA A 243 -30.09 10.62 0.64
CA ALA A 243 -30.90 9.72 -0.18
C ALA A 243 -30.05 9.03 -1.26
N ALA A 244 -29.28 9.80 -2.01
CA ALA A 244 -28.36 9.28 -3.03
C ALA A 244 -27.34 8.29 -2.43
N HIS A 245 -26.80 8.60 -1.25
CA HIS A 245 -25.88 7.72 -0.56
C HIS A 245 -26.56 6.39 -0.16
N LYS A 246 -27.81 6.41 0.31
CA LYS A 246 -28.55 5.18 0.62
C LYS A 246 -28.82 4.34 -0.62
N GLU A 247 -29.11 4.95 -1.76
CA GLU A 247 -29.29 4.25 -3.04
C GLU A 247 -27.98 3.61 -3.53
N GLN A 248 -26.86 4.32 -3.41
CA GLN A 248 -25.53 3.75 -3.68
C GLN A 248 -25.25 2.56 -2.76
N MET A 249 -25.46 2.72 -1.45
CA MET A 249 -25.21 1.65 -0.50
C MET A 249 -26.15 0.45 -0.67
N ALA A 250 -27.39 0.66 -1.14
CA ALA A 250 -28.32 -0.43 -1.48
C ALA A 250 -27.83 -1.28 -2.65
N THR A 251 -26.95 -0.75 -3.49
CA THR A 251 -26.37 -1.46 -4.64
C THR A 251 -24.91 -1.86 -4.46
N ALA A 252 -24.31 -1.57 -3.29
CA ALA A 252 -22.90 -1.83 -2.99
C ALA A 252 -22.51 -3.32 -3.12
N GLY A 253 -23.48 -4.23 -2.98
CA GLY A 253 -23.31 -5.67 -3.24
C GLY A 253 -22.81 -6.01 -4.65
N ARG A 254 -23.12 -5.14 -5.61
CA ARG A 254 -22.78 -5.27 -7.04
C ARG A 254 -21.62 -4.37 -7.46
N SER A 255 -21.00 -3.69 -6.49
CA SER A 255 -19.86 -2.81 -6.75
C SER A 255 -18.57 -3.60 -6.80
N ALA A 256 -17.73 -3.30 -7.78
CA ALA A 256 -16.36 -3.74 -7.83
C ALA A 256 -15.42 -2.55 -8.08
N GLY A 257 -14.53 -2.32 -7.13
CA GLY A 257 -13.51 -1.28 -7.18
C GLY A 257 -12.19 -1.79 -7.75
N LEU A 258 -11.50 -0.95 -8.49
CA LEU A 258 -10.07 -1.09 -8.78
C LEU A 258 -9.33 0.06 -8.11
N VAL A 259 -8.14 -0.21 -7.59
CA VAL A 259 -7.21 0.82 -7.12
C VAL A 259 -6.00 0.85 -8.02
N TYR A 260 -5.33 1.99 -8.03
CA TYR A 260 -4.10 2.16 -8.77
C TYR A 260 -3.09 2.94 -7.93
N PHE A 261 -1.82 2.61 -8.10
CA PHE A 261 -0.70 3.24 -7.39
C PHE A 261 0.41 3.60 -8.37
N VAL A 262 0.77 4.88 -8.37
CA VAL A 262 1.87 5.44 -9.14
C VAL A 262 3.16 5.30 -8.34
N ARG A 263 4.21 4.83 -9.01
CA ARG A 263 5.57 4.91 -8.49
C ARG A 263 6.04 6.36 -8.66
N ASP A 264 6.14 7.09 -7.55
CA ASP A 264 6.40 8.52 -7.56
C ASP A 264 7.87 8.89 -7.80
N ARG A 265 8.11 9.77 -8.77
CA ARG A 265 9.38 10.41 -9.05
C ARG A 265 9.57 11.67 -8.20
N GLY A 266 8.53 12.46 -8.04
CA GLY A 266 8.44 13.58 -7.10
C GLY A 266 8.55 13.11 -5.65
N GLY A 267 8.71 14.03 -4.71
CA GLY A 267 8.93 13.65 -3.32
C GLY A 267 8.44 14.71 -2.34
N GLY A 268 8.07 14.23 -1.16
CA GLY A 268 7.69 15.06 -0.04
C GLY A 268 8.84 15.32 0.93
N GLN A 269 8.46 15.91 2.05
CA GLN A 269 9.34 16.18 3.17
C GLN A 269 8.66 15.82 4.49
N VAL A 270 9.46 15.36 5.44
CA VAL A 270 9.14 15.25 6.85
C VAL A 270 9.94 16.31 7.61
N THR A 271 9.25 17.16 8.34
CA THR A 271 9.80 18.11 9.29
C THR A 271 9.27 17.79 10.70
N ILE A 272 9.60 18.64 11.68
CA ILE A 272 9.00 18.57 13.01
C ILE A 272 8.39 19.92 13.39
N ASP A 273 7.27 19.89 14.10
CA ASP A 273 6.68 21.09 14.71
C ASP A 273 7.44 21.52 15.98
N GLU A 274 7.00 22.60 16.62
CA GLU A 274 7.58 23.11 17.87
C GLU A 274 7.52 22.11 19.04
N LEU A 275 6.60 21.15 18.98
CA LEU A 275 6.43 20.08 19.96
C LEU A 275 7.24 18.82 19.59
N GLY A 276 7.95 18.83 18.47
CA GLY A 276 8.75 17.71 17.99
C GLY A 276 7.95 16.59 17.29
N ASN A 277 6.67 16.83 16.96
CA ASN A 277 5.86 15.87 16.23
C ASN A 277 6.21 15.89 14.74
N SER A 278 6.16 14.72 14.09
CA SER A 278 6.38 14.61 12.65
C SER A 278 5.31 15.39 11.88
N VAL A 279 5.76 16.25 10.95
CA VAL A 279 4.92 17.00 10.03
C VAL A 279 5.31 16.64 8.61
N GLN A 280 4.35 16.20 7.81
CA GLN A 280 4.60 15.71 6.46
C GLN A 280 4.03 16.69 5.43
N SER A 281 4.80 16.97 4.40
CA SER A 281 4.35 17.68 3.21
C SER A 281 4.65 16.83 1.98
N TYR A 282 3.72 16.80 1.03
CA TYR A 282 3.88 16.10 -0.23
C TYR A 282 3.09 16.85 -1.30
N ALA A 283 3.72 17.09 -2.44
CA ALA A 283 3.09 17.66 -3.61
C ALA A 283 3.21 16.66 -4.77
N LEU A 284 2.11 16.47 -5.50
CA LEU A 284 2.11 15.74 -6.76
C LEU A 284 2.33 16.78 -7.88
N ASP A 285 3.58 17.24 -8.02
CA ASP A 285 3.96 18.30 -8.94
C ASP A 285 5.00 17.85 -9.99
N ASP A 286 5.36 16.58 -9.99
CA ASP A 286 6.16 15.99 -11.06
C ASP A 286 5.27 15.65 -12.28
N PRO A 287 5.58 16.17 -13.48
CA PRO A 287 4.75 15.94 -14.67
C PRO A 287 4.62 14.46 -15.08
N VAL A 288 5.61 13.61 -14.76
CA VAL A 288 5.54 12.18 -15.06
C VAL A 288 4.58 11.48 -14.10
N ASP A 289 4.60 11.87 -12.82
CA ASP A 289 3.69 11.32 -11.82
C ASP A 289 2.24 11.73 -12.12
N GLU A 290 2.01 12.98 -12.51
CA GLU A 290 0.71 13.49 -12.95
C GLU A 290 0.22 12.71 -14.19
N ALA A 291 1.05 12.58 -15.22
CA ALA A 291 0.72 11.82 -16.43
C ALA A 291 0.38 10.36 -16.11
N ASN A 292 1.16 9.70 -15.24
CA ASN A 292 0.91 8.33 -14.81
C ASN A 292 -0.40 8.20 -14.00
N LEU A 293 -0.74 9.20 -13.18
CA LEU A 293 -2.01 9.23 -12.45
C LEU A 293 -3.21 9.27 -13.41
N HIS A 294 -3.17 10.12 -14.43
CA HIS A 294 -4.22 10.20 -15.44
C HIS A 294 -4.31 8.93 -16.28
N ALA A 295 -3.16 8.37 -16.67
CA ALA A 295 -3.09 7.11 -17.41
C ALA A 295 -3.68 5.95 -16.59
N ALA A 296 -3.38 5.89 -15.29
CA ALA A 296 -3.89 4.87 -14.38
C ALA A 296 -5.43 4.92 -14.23
N ARG A 297 -6.00 6.13 -14.05
CA ARG A 297 -7.47 6.32 -14.04
C ARG A 297 -8.09 5.80 -15.33
N ALA A 298 -7.54 6.18 -16.49
CA ALA A 298 -8.03 5.76 -17.79
C ALA A 298 -7.90 4.24 -18.00
N ALA A 299 -6.80 3.63 -17.56
CA ALA A 299 -6.58 2.19 -17.64
C ALA A 299 -7.58 1.40 -16.78
N CYS A 300 -7.84 1.84 -15.54
CA CYS A 300 -8.88 1.26 -14.70
C CYS A 300 -10.28 1.36 -15.34
N VAL A 301 -10.63 2.50 -15.94
CA VAL A 301 -11.91 2.66 -16.67
C VAL A 301 -12.01 1.67 -17.83
N ARG A 302 -10.93 1.47 -18.60
CA ARG A 302 -10.89 0.49 -19.70
C ARG A 302 -11.08 -0.94 -19.20
N ILE A 303 -10.42 -1.33 -18.10
CA ILE A 303 -10.59 -2.66 -17.50
C ILE A 303 -12.04 -2.87 -17.07
N GLN A 304 -12.62 -1.92 -16.34
CA GLN A 304 -14.01 -2.03 -15.86
C GLN A 304 -15.00 -2.11 -17.02
N HIS A 305 -14.80 -1.31 -18.07
CA HIS A 305 -15.63 -1.36 -19.27
C HIS A 305 -15.56 -2.73 -19.95
N ALA A 306 -14.33 -3.22 -20.19
CA ALA A 306 -14.07 -4.51 -20.83
C ALA A 306 -14.62 -5.69 -20.02
N ALA A 307 -14.58 -5.60 -18.68
CA ALA A 307 -15.12 -6.63 -17.78
C ALA A 307 -16.65 -6.61 -17.64
N GLY A 308 -17.36 -5.71 -18.34
CA GLY A 308 -18.82 -5.71 -18.39
C GLY A 308 -19.53 -4.74 -17.45
N ALA A 309 -18.86 -3.70 -16.91
CA ALA A 309 -19.48 -2.73 -16.02
C ALA A 309 -20.73 -2.05 -16.63
N GLU A 310 -21.82 -1.93 -15.87
CA GLU A 310 -23.03 -1.18 -16.24
C GLU A 310 -22.85 0.32 -16.00
N GLU A 311 -22.09 0.67 -14.97
CA GLU A 311 -21.75 2.04 -14.60
C GLU A 311 -20.30 2.11 -14.10
N ILE A 312 -19.59 3.18 -14.43
CA ILE A 312 -18.23 3.47 -13.93
C ILE A 312 -18.23 4.86 -13.31
N THR A 313 -17.66 5.00 -12.12
CA THR A 313 -17.57 6.25 -11.37
C THR A 313 -16.12 6.57 -11.02
N VAL A 314 -15.68 7.78 -11.38
CA VAL A 314 -14.38 8.35 -11.01
C VAL A 314 -14.61 9.54 -10.07
N GLY A 315 -14.20 9.40 -8.81
CA GLY A 315 -14.25 10.47 -7.83
C GLY A 315 -13.08 11.46 -7.98
N HIS A 316 -13.33 12.73 -7.68
CA HIS A 316 -12.30 13.78 -7.62
C HIS A 316 -12.67 14.84 -6.59
N ARG A 317 -11.74 15.76 -6.29
CA ARG A 317 -11.91 16.76 -5.22
C ARG A 317 -13.19 17.61 -5.35
N GLY A 318 -13.66 17.83 -6.58
CA GLY A 318 -14.83 18.66 -6.89
C GLY A 318 -16.13 17.89 -7.13
N GLY A 319 -16.14 16.55 -7.04
CA GLY A 319 -17.30 15.74 -7.37
C GLY A 319 -16.94 14.37 -7.93
N TYR A 320 -17.71 13.90 -8.90
CA TYR A 320 -17.44 12.64 -9.57
C TYR A 320 -17.93 12.68 -11.01
N LEU A 321 -17.26 11.91 -11.87
CA LEU A 321 -17.70 11.62 -13.22
C LEU A 321 -18.34 10.24 -13.26
N ARG A 322 -19.45 10.11 -13.97
CA ARG A 322 -20.18 8.85 -14.13
C ARG A 322 -20.36 8.54 -15.61
N TRP A 323 -20.07 7.30 -15.98
CA TRP A 323 -20.38 6.72 -17.29
C TRP A 323 -21.36 5.57 -17.12
N LYS A 324 -22.31 5.43 -18.02
CA LYS A 324 -23.25 4.31 -18.10
C LYS A 324 -23.10 3.55 -19.41
N ARG A 325 -23.33 2.25 -19.36
CA ARG A 325 -23.26 1.38 -20.54
C ARG A 325 -24.17 1.88 -21.66
N GLY A 326 -23.58 2.07 -22.83
CA GLY A 326 -24.23 2.65 -24.02
C GLY A 326 -23.87 4.11 -24.27
N GLU A 327 -23.25 4.80 -23.30
CA GLU A 327 -22.67 6.13 -23.50
C GLU A 327 -21.30 6.05 -24.19
N ASP A 328 -20.88 7.15 -24.82
CA ASP A 328 -19.59 7.26 -25.49
C ASP A 328 -18.42 7.15 -24.50
N LEU A 329 -17.71 6.01 -24.56
CA LEU A 329 -16.58 5.74 -23.68
C LEU A 329 -15.38 6.65 -23.95
N ASP A 330 -15.13 7.01 -25.20
CA ASP A 330 -13.96 7.83 -25.56
C ASP A 330 -14.15 9.26 -25.03
N ALA A 331 -15.36 9.82 -25.18
CA ALA A 331 -15.71 11.12 -24.59
C ALA A 331 -15.62 11.11 -23.06
N TYR A 332 -15.99 10.00 -22.41
CA TYR A 332 -15.82 9.84 -20.97
C TYR A 332 -14.35 9.76 -20.55
N LEU A 333 -13.53 9.01 -21.27
CA LEU A 333 -12.09 8.91 -21.01
C LEU A 333 -11.38 10.26 -21.17
N ASP A 334 -11.78 11.08 -22.13
CA ASP A 334 -11.25 12.44 -22.27
C ASP A 334 -11.65 13.33 -21.08
N SER A 335 -12.88 13.18 -20.58
CA SER A 335 -13.31 13.86 -19.35
C SER A 335 -12.52 13.40 -18.13
N VAL A 336 -12.25 12.10 -18.00
CA VAL A 336 -11.45 11.51 -16.90
C VAL A 336 -10.00 12.02 -16.92
N ARG A 337 -9.42 12.19 -18.10
CA ARG A 337 -8.07 12.79 -18.24
C ARG A 337 -8.03 14.26 -17.81
N GLY A 338 -9.13 14.99 -18.00
CA GLY A 338 -9.25 16.38 -17.57
C GLY A 338 -9.52 16.58 -16.08
N VAL A 339 -9.67 15.49 -15.30
CA VAL A 339 -9.83 15.57 -13.85
C VAL A 339 -8.51 15.96 -13.21
N PRO A 340 -8.44 17.09 -12.48
CA PRO A 340 -7.20 17.55 -11.85
C PRO A 340 -6.69 16.65 -10.71
#